data_AF-A0A5C6ARY7-F1
#
_entry.id   AF-A0A5C6ARY7-F1
#
_cell.length_a   1.000
_cell.length_b   1.000
_cell.length_c   1.000
_cell.angle_alpha   90.00
_cell.angle_beta   90.00
_cell.angle_gamma   90.00
#
_symmetry.space_group_name_H-M   'P 1'
#
loop_
_entity.id
_entity.type
_entity.pdbx_description
1 polymer ?
#
loop_
_entity_poly.entity_id
_entity_poly.type
_entity_poly.pdbx_seq_one_letter_code
_entity_poly.pdbx_strand_id
1 'polypeptide(L)'
;MMPRLICVLGLVVFIALAWCISSDRKRMPWRIVIGGLLLQFVLAFLVLRTDPGRKLFVMIGDGFKAVMDTVTAGSGFLFNSPPEHPLGDSLLTTFAFGVLPTVIFFSSLMSILYHLGVMQRIVWAMAWVMQFTLKTSGPETLAAAANVFVGHTEAPLVVRPYLATMTRSELNAMMTGGFATVTGGLLGVYAGMGIDISHLLTASIISAPAALLIAKVMLPESADITVSESLKMSDESSHVNVIGAAVEGAGEGMRLALNVGAVLIAFLAILALIDVLLGFGCTSIGWLHDDNTPMISLGVILGYACWPIAWLLGIPATECLEAGRLIGLKTVANEFIAFKEMEKIIGADEPVLSQRTITILTYALAGFSNFGAIGIQVGGIGGLEESRKRDLAQLGLRAMFGGFLACCMTGAVAGIMLLPPSADETPLPRDSKTSEEARAFDLRSSSDGRHPAIDTDDLARDPARLVTQQKKGCFGDVVDGSYSFQRVHLCHRGALLVV
;
A
#
# COMPACT_ATOMS: atom_id res chain seq x y z
N MET A 1 7.01 -28.21 -9.17
CA MET A 1 7.48 -28.57 -7.81
C MET A 1 8.67 -27.72 -7.35
N MET A 2 9.67 -27.48 -8.22
CA MET A 2 10.91 -26.77 -7.87
C MET A 2 10.73 -25.36 -7.26
N PRO A 3 9.84 -24.46 -7.75
CA PRO A 3 9.66 -23.13 -7.14
C PRO A 3 9.17 -23.16 -5.69
N ARG A 4 8.30 -24.13 -5.34
CA ARG A 4 7.78 -24.26 -3.97
C ARG A 4 8.84 -24.72 -2.98
N LEU A 5 9.75 -25.59 -3.40
CA LEU A 5 10.87 -26.01 -2.56
C LEU A 5 11.83 -24.85 -2.28
N ILE A 6 12.02 -23.96 -3.26
CA ILE A 6 12.81 -22.74 -3.08
C ILE A 6 12.12 -21.80 -2.07
N CYS A 7 10.79 -21.64 -2.14
CA CYS A 7 10.07 -20.87 -1.11
C CYS A 7 10.25 -21.48 0.30
N VAL A 8 10.20 -22.82 0.44
CA VAL A 8 10.44 -23.49 1.72
C VAL A 8 11.87 -23.25 2.22
N LEU A 9 12.85 -23.32 1.33
CA LEU A 9 14.23 -22.92 1.63
C LEU A 9 14.29 -21.45 2.09
N GLY A 10 13.56 -20.56 1.43
CA GLY A 10 13.39 -19.16 1.83
C GLY A 10 12.91 -19.01 3.27
N LEU A 11 11.85 -19.72 3.67
CA LEU A 11 11.35 -19.71 5.05
C LEU A 11 12.44 -20.10 6.06
N VAL A 12 13.20 -21.18 5.77
CA VAL A 12 14.31 -21.62 6.62
C VAL A 12 15.40 -20.56 6.69
N VAL A 13 15.77 -19.96 5.55
CA VAL A 13 16.79 -18.92 5.47
C VAL A 13 16.37 -17.66 6.23
N PHE A 14 15.13 -17.19 6.10
CA PHE A 14 14.66 -16.00 6.82
C PHE A 14 14.65 -16.21 8.34
N ILE A 15 14.24 -17.38 8.81
CA ILE A 15 14.35 -17.74 10.23
C ILE A 15 15.82 -17.84 10.66
N ALA A 16 16.69 -18.41 9.83
CA ALA A 16 18.12 -18.48 10.12
C ALA A 16 18.78 -17.09 10.18
N LEU A 17 18.40 -16.16 9.29
CA LEU A 17 18.86 -14.77 9.31
C LEU A 17 18.41 -14.06 10.59
N ALA A 18 17.14 -14.21 10.97
CA ALA A 18 16.62 -13.72 12.25
C ALA A 18 17.38 -14.30 13.45
N TRP A 19 17.69 -15.59 13.41
CA TRP A 19 18.46 -16.28 14.45
C TRP A 19 19.93 -15.80 14.52
N CYS A 20 20.56 -15.53 13.38
CA CYS A 20 21.93 -15.03 13.31
C CYS A 20 22.10 -13.68 14.03
N ILE A 21 21.09 -12.82 13.98
CA ILE A 21 21.09 -11.52 14.68
C ILE A 21 20.39 -11.56 16.05
N SER A 22 20.05 -12.76 16.53
CA SER A 22 19.38 -12.95 17.81
C SER A 22 20.25 -12.51 18.99
N SER A 23 19.65 -11.85 19.99
CA SER A 23 20.35 -11.50 21.24
C SER A 23 20.70 -12.72 22.10
N ASP A 24 19.94 -13.81 21.99
CA ASP A 24 20.20 -15.05 22.71
C ASP A 24 19.85 -16.25 21.83
N ARG A 25 20.85 -16.70 21.06
CA ARG A 25 20.71 -17.84 20.12
C ARG A 25 20.37 -19.16 20.79
N LYS A 26 20.58 -19.30 22.10
CA LYS A 26 20.27 -20.53 22.85
C LYS A 26 18.79 -20.61 23.23
N ARG A 27 18.13 -19.46 23.40
CA ARG A 27 16.70 -19.37 23.75
C ARG A 27 15.82 -19.29 22.50
N MET A 28 15.81 -20.35 21.70
CA MET A 28 14.95 -20.44 20.52
C MET A 28 13.48 -20.65 20.93
N PRO A 29 12.54 -19.74 20.57
CA PRO A 29 11.14 -19.86 20.97
C PRO A 29 10.37 -20.84 20.06
N TRP A 30 10.69 -22.13 20.17
CA TRP A 30 10.16 -23.19 19.29
C TRP A 30 8.63 -23.18 19.14
N ARG A 31 7.90 -22.92 20.23
CA ARG A 31 6.44 -22.81 20.19
C ARG A 31 5.97 -21.68 19.27
N ILE A 32 6.61 -20.51 19.35
CA ILE A 32 6.27 -19.33 18.53
C ILE A 32 6.68 -19.56 17.08
N VAL A 33 7.82 -20.20 16.85
CA VAL A 33 8.29 -20.54 15.49
C VAL A 33 7.33 -21.51 14.81
N ILE A 34 7.00 -22.63 15.46
CA ILE A 34 6.11 -23.64 14.90
C ILE A 34 4.68 -23.08 14.79
N GLY A 35 4.18 -22.43 15.85
CA GLY A 35 2.85 -21.85 15.88
C GLY A 35 2.67 -20.72 14.86
N GLY A 36 3.69 -19.87 14.68
CA GLY A 36 3.67 -18.76 13.74
C GLY A 36 3.72 -19.24 12.30
N LEU A 37 4.54 -20.25 11.98
CA LEU A 37 4.51 -20.90 10.67
C LEU A 37 3.17 -21.58 10.42
N LEU A 38 2.67 -22.36 11.38
CA LEU A 38 1.38 -23.04 11.27
C LEU A 38 0.25 -22.04 11.01
N LEU A 39 0.19 -20.94 11.76
CA LEU A 39 -0.87 -19.95 11.61
C LEU A 39 -0.78 -19.25 10.24
N GLN A 40 0.43 -18.89 9.79
CA GLN A 40 0.64 -18.37 8.43
C GLN A 40 0.15 -19.34 7.35
N PHE A 41 0.53 -20.62 7.43
CA PHE A 41 0.12 -21.62 6.46
C PHE A 41 -1.37 -21.92 6.49
N VAL A 42 -1.98 -22.01 7.68
CA VAL A 42 -3.42 -22.23 7.83
C VAL A 42 -4.20 -21.05 7.24
N LEU A 43 -3.83 -19.82 7.59
CA LEU A 43 -4.48 -18.62 7.05
C LEU A 43 -4.30 -18.53 5.53
N ALA A 44 -3.07 -18.72 5.03
CA ALA A 44 -2.80 -18.71 3.60
C ALA A 44 -3.57 -19.81 2.86
N PHE A 45 -3.67 -21.01 3.42
CA PHE A 45 -4.43 -22.10 2.82
C PHE A 45 -5.94 -21.80 2.80
N LEU A 46 -6.49 -21.32 3.91
CA LEU A 46 -7.90 -20.94 3.99
C LEU A 46 -8.24 -19.89 2.93
N VAL A 47 -7.45 -18.82 2.82
CA VAL A 47 -7.73 -17.74 1.87
C VAL A 47 -7.41 -18.14 0.43
N LEU A 48 -6.20 -18.65 0.15
CA LEU A 48 -5.71 -18.80 -1.22
C LEU A 48 -6.10 -20.13 -1.88
N ARG A 49 -6.43 -21.17 -1.10
CA ARG A 49 -6.74 -22.50 -1.65
C ARG A 49 -8.20 -22.87 -1.58
N THR A 50 -8.91 -22.53 -0.52
CA THR A 50 -10.31 -22.92 -0.36
C THR A 50 -11.26 -22.00 -1.14
N ASP A 51 -12.27 -22.56 -1.80
CA ASP A 51 -13.26 -21.76 -2.52
C ASP A 51 -14.06 -20.81 -1.60
N PRO A 52 -14.48 -21.23 -0.39
CA PRO A 52 -15.15 -20.31 0.53
C PRO A 52 -14.25 -19.15 0.96
N GLY A 53 -12.96 -19.39 1.23
CA GLY A 53 -12.02 -18.35 1.62
C GLY A 53 -11.74 -17.35 0.50
N ARG A 54 -11.54 -17.83 -0.74
CA ARG A 54 -11.41 -16.94 -1.91
C ARG A 54 -12.65 -16.07 -2.10
N LYS A 55 -13.84 -16.67 -2.05
CA LYS A 55 -15.11 -15.94 -2.18
C LYS A 55 -15.28 -14.89 -1.08
N LEU A 56 -14.92 -15.22 0.16
CA LEU A 56 -14.98 -14.27 1.27
C LEU A 56 -14.04 -13.08 1.04
N PHE A 57 -12.80 -13.31 0.62
CA PHE A 57 -11.84 -12.22 0.42
C PHE A 57 -12.12 -11.40 -0.83
N VAL A 58 -12.64 -12.00 -1.90
CA VAL A 58 -13.18 -11.26 -3.05
C VAL A 58 -14.35 -10.39 -2.60
N MET A 59 -15.29 -10.91 -1.79
CA MET A 59 -16.39 -10.11 -1.24
C MET A 59 -15.90 -8.94 -0.39
N ILE A 60 -14.87 -9.14 0.44
CA ILE A 60 -14.26 -8.05 1.22
C ILE A 60 -13.58 -7.04 0.28
N GLY A 61 -12.86 -7.50 -0.75
CA GLY A 61 -12.23 -6.65 -1.75
C GLY A 61 -13.23 -5.82 -2.55
N ASP A 62 -14.34 -6.43 -2.99
CA ASP A 62 -15.45 -5.76 -3.68
C ASP A 62 -16.13 -4.74 -2.76
N GLY A 63 -16.31 -5.07 -1.47
CA GLY A 63 -16.81 -4.13 -0.47
C GLY A 63 -15.89 -2.93 -0.31
N PHE A 64 -14.57 -3.16 -0.26
CA PHE A 64 -13.58 -2.09 -0.18
C PHE A 64 -13.59 -1.22 -1.45
N LYS A 65 -13.72 -1.84 -2.63
CA LYS A 65 -13.85 -1.13 -3.91
C LYS A 65 -15.12 -0.26 -3.94
N ALA A 66 -16.26 -0.79 -3.54
CA ALA A 66 -17.51 -0.04 -3.45
C ALA A 66 -17.39 1.17 -2.50
N VAL A 67 -16.70 1.00 -1.36
CA VAL A 67 -16.37 2.10 -0.46
C VAL A 67 -15.45 3.12 -1.14
N MET A 68 -14.43 2.65 -1.86
CA MET A 68 -13.49 3.52 -2.60
C MET A 68 -14.20 4.34 -3.71
N ASP A 69 -15.18 3.75 -4.38
CA ASP A 69 -15.99 4.44 -5.40
C ASP A 69 -16.75 5.63 -4.77
N THR A 70 -17.14 5.56 -3.49
CA THR A 70 -17.77 6.71 -2.79
C THR A 70 -16.80 7.86 -2.53
N VAL A 71 -15.49 7.59 -2.47
CA VAL A 71 -14.47 8.64 -2.29
C VAL A 71 -14.44 9.56 -3.50
N THR A 72 -14.67 9.02 -4.70
CA THR A 72 -14.71 9.81 -5.95
C THR A 72 -15.81 10.88 -5.93
N ALA A 73 -16.92 10.65 -5.22
CA ALA A 73 -17.96 11.65 -5.05
C ALA A 73 -17.47 12.83 -4.21
N GLY A 74 -16.70 12.56 -3.15
CA GLY A 74 -16.12 13.59 -2.27
C GLY A 74 -14.96 14.34 -2.92
N SER A 75 -14.00 13.62 -3.51
CA SER A 75 -12.87 14.24 -4.21
C SER A 75 -13.32 14.96 -5.48
N GLY A 76 -14.30 14.42 -6.21
CA GLY A 76 -14.90 15.06 -7.38
C GLY A 76 -15.59 16.37 -7.04
N PHE A 77 -16.34 16.45 -5.93
CA PHE A 77 -16.90 17.72 -5.49
C PHE A 77 -15.84 18.79 -5.21
N LEU A 78 -14.69 18.40 -4.65
CA LEU A 78 -13.61 19.33 -4.31
C LEU A 78 -12.70 19.69 -5.48
N PHE A 79 -12.45 18.76 -6.41
CA PHE A 79 -11.36 18.85 -7.37
C PHE A 79 -11.77 18.66 -8.84
N ASN A 80 -13.02 18.27 -9.16
CA ASN A 80 -13.42 18.27 -10.57
C ASN A 80 -13.45 19.69 -11.12
N SER A 81 -12.92 19.81 -12.33
CA SER A 81 -13.09 21.02 -13.12
C SER A 81 -14.29 20.86 -14.04
N PRO A 82 -14.97 21.95 -14.44
CA PRO A 82 -16.03 21.89 -15.44
C PRO A 82 -15.52 21.20 -16.73
N PRO A 83 -16.38 20.46 -17.47
CA PRO A 83 -15.98 19.72 -18.67
C PRO A 83 -15.34 20.61 -19.76
N GLU A 84 -15.69 21.90 -19.75
CA GLU A 84 -15.20 22.90 -20.70
C GLU A 84 -13.79 23.41 -20.34
N HIS A 85 -13.28 23.08 -19.17
CA HIS A 85 -11.94 23.46 -18.74
C HIS A 85 -10.91 22.43 -19.25
N PRO A 86 -9.72 22.84 -19.72
CA PRO A 86 -8.67 21.92 -20.21
C PRO A 86 -8.19 20.86 -19.22
N LEU A 87 -8.63 20.95 -17.96
CA LEU A 87 -8.29 20.07 -16.83
C LEU A 87 -9.47 19.20 -16.36
N GLY A 88 -10.62 19.25 -17.05
CA GLY A 88 -11.93 18.71 -16.65
C GLY A 88 -11.90 17.34 -15.98
N ASP A 89 -11.29 16.36 -16.65
CA ASP A 89 -11.12 15.00 -16.12
C ASP A 89 -9.66 14.69 -15.70
N SER A 90 -8.71 15.58 -16.03
CA SER A 90 -7.28 15.30 -15.87
C SER A 90 -6.82 15.33 -14.40
N LEU A 91 -7.40 16.19 -13.55
CA LEU A 91 -6.91 16.33 -12.17
C LEU A 91 -7.13 15.07 -11.33
N LEU A 92 -8.32 14.45 -11.41
CA LEU A 92 -8.61 13.22 -10.67
C LEU A 92 -7.81 12.01 -11.17
N THR A 93 -7.23 12.06 -12.38
CA THR A 93 -6.30 11.01 -12.85
C THR A 93 -4.90 11.16 -12.24
N THR A 94 -4.59 12.28 -11.60
CA THR A 94 -3.30 12.48 -10.94
C THR A 94 -3.26 11.78 -9.58
N PHE A 95 -2.06 11.38 -9.16
CA PHE A 95 -1.86 10.79 -7.84
C PHE A 95 -2.31 11.70 -6.69
N ALA A 96 -2.03 13.01 -6.79
CA ALA A 96 -2.32 13.95 -5.71
C ALA A 96 -3.82 14.15 -5.47
N PHE A 97 -4.65 14.19 -6.52
CA PHE A 97 -6.08 14.48 -6.39
C PHE A 97 -6.98 13.25 -6.58
N GLY A 98 -6.48 12.20 -7.23
CA GLY A 98 -7.20 10.93 -7.39
C GLY A 98 -6.96 9.95 -6.25
N VAL A 99 -5.74 9.92 -5.72
CA VAL A 99 -5.28 8.83 -4.85
C VAL A 99 -5.15 9.26 -3.39
N LEU A 100 -4.51 10.40 -3.09
CA LEU A 100 -4.33 10.87 -1.71
C LEU A 100 -5.64 11.13 -0.94
N PRO A 101 -6.76 11.59 -1.54
CA PRO A 101 -8.02 11.75 -0.80
C PRO A 101 -8.57 10.45 -0.20
N THR A 102 -8.20 9.29 -0.76
CA THR A 102 -8.57 7.98 -0.16
C THR A 102 -8.02 7.82 1.24
N VAL A 103 -6.82 8.33 1.51
CA VAL A 103 -6.18 8.31 2.84
C VAL A 103 -7.01 9.09 3.85
N ILE A 104 -7.46 10.29 3.46
CA ILE A 104 -8.29 11.16 4.31
C ILE A 104 -9.60 10.44 4.69
N PHE A 105 -10.27 9.88 3.69
CA PHE A 105 -11.52 9.17 3.88
C PHE A 105 -11.34 7.94 4.78
N PHE A 106 -10.34 7.08 4.50
CA PHE A 106 -10.15 5.87 5.30
C PHE A 106 -9.70 6.16 6.73
N SER A 107 -8.87 7.18 6.98
CA SER A 107 -8.55 7.60 8.35
C SER A 107 -9.80 8.05 9.11
N SER A 108 -10.70 8.80 8.46
CA SER A 108 -12.01 9.17 9.01
C SER A 108 -12.88 7.95 9.32
N LEU A 109 -13.00 7.02 8.36
CA LEU A 109 -13.78 5.79 8.50
C LEU A 109 -13.24 4.90 9.63
N MET A 110 -11.92 4.72 9.70
CA MET A 110 -11.30 3.93 10.76
C MET A 110 -11.55 4.55 12.13
N SER A 111 -11.41 5.88 12.27
CA SER A 111 -11.72 6.57 13.52
C SER A 111 -13.18 6.36 13.96
N ILE A 112 -14.14 6.42 13.03
CA ILE A 112 -15.54 6.07 13.30
C ILE A 112 -15.66 4.63 13.81
N LEU A 113 -15.03 3.66 13.15
CA LEU A 113 -15.12 2.25 13.53
C LEU A 113 -14.49 1.95 14.89
N TYR A 114 -13.44 2.69 15.27
CA TYR A 114 -12.87 2.66 16.62
C TYR A 114 -13.80 3.30 17.65
N HIS A 115 -14.37 4.47 17.36
CA HIS A 115 -15.33 5.11 18.26
C HIS A 115 -16.56 4.21 18.52
N LEU A 116 -17.02 3.47 17.50
CA LEU A 116 -18.15 2.54 17.61
C LEU A 116 -17.81 1.21 18.29
N GLY A 117 -16.55 0.93 18.61
CA GLY A 117 -16.15 -0.33 19.24
C GLY A 117 -16.02 -1.52 18.29
N VAL A 118 -16.15 -1.33 16.97
CA VAL A 118 -16.11 -2.42 15.97
C VAL A 118 -14.69 -2.94 15.82
N MET A 119 -13.72 -2.03 15.67
CA MET A 119 -12.31 -2.41 15.51
C MET A 119 -11.77 -3.12 16.74
N GLN A 120 -12.14 -2.68 17.93
CA GLN A 120 -11.73 -3.31 19.19
C GLN A 120 -12.16 -4.78 19.25
N ARG A 121 -13.38 -5.10 18.81
CA ARG A 121 -13.87 -6.50 18.77
C ARG A 121 -13.08 -7.35 17.78
N ILE A 122 -12.82 -6.82 16.58
CA ILE A 122 -12.07 -7.53 15.55
C ILE A 122 -10.63 -7.79 16.00
N VAL A 123 -9.94 -6.74 16.48
CA VAL A 123 -8.56 -6.83 16.97
C VAL A 123 -8.49 -7.78 18.17
N TRP A 124 -9.45 -7.74 19.09
CA TRP A 124 -9.46 -8.63 20.25
C TRP A 124 -9.64 -10.08 19.84
N ALA A 125 -10.54 -10.37 18.90
CA ALA A 125 -10.74 -11.73 18.38
C ALA A 125 -9.47 -12.28 17.72
N MET A 126 -8.80 -11.47 16.90
CA MET A 126 -7.53 -11.85 16.28
C MET A 126 -6.42 -12.05 17.31
N ALA A 127 -6.31 -11.14 18.28
CA ALA A 127 -5.33 -11.24 19.34
C ALA A 127 -5.55 -12.50 20.19
N TRP A 128 -6.80 -12.85 20.49
CA TRP A 128 -7.14 -14.06 21.21
C TRP A 128 -6.69 -15.34 20.48
N VAL A 129 -6.95 -15.43 19.17
CA VAL A 129 -6.49 -16.58 18.35
C VAL A 129 -4.96 -16.67 18.32
N MET A 130 -4.27 -15.55 18.14
CA MET A 130 -2.81 -15.52 18.12
C MET A 130 -2.21 -15.83 19.50
N GLN A 131 -2.78 -15.31 20.59
CA GLN A 131 -2.29 -15.55 21.94
C GLN A 131 -2.45 -17.02 22.33
N PHE A 132 -3.59 -17.63 21.98
CA PHE A 132 -3.84 -19.05 22.23
C PHE A 132 -2.80 -19.95 21.53
N THR A 133 -2.47 -19.64 20.28
CA THR A 133 -1.52 -20.42 19.48
C THR A 133 -0.06 -20.17 19.90
N LEU A 134 0.35 -18.91 19.95
CA LEU A 134 1.74 -18.50 20.15
C LEU A 134 2.15 -18.43 21.63
N LYS A 135 1.22 -18.18 22.56
CA LYS A 135 1.48 -17.82 23.96
C LYS A 135 2.44 -16.65 24.13
N THR A 136 2.33 -15.67 23.23
CA THR A 136 2.91 -14.34 23.38
C THR A 136 2.15 -13.55 24.46
N SER A 137 2.74 -12.45 24.93
CA SER A 137 2.07 -11.62 25.92
C SER A 137 0.86 -10.89 25.34
N GLY A 138 -0.05 -10.45 26.20
CA GLY A 138 -1.24 -9.70 25.79
C GLY A 138 -0.89 -8.44 24.99
N PRO A 139 -0.03 -7.53 25.50
CA PRO A 139 0.30 -6.28 24.82
C PRO A 139 0.92 -6.48 23.43
N GLU A 140 1.91 -7.36 23.27
CA GLU A 140 2.52 -7.55 21.95
C GLU A 140 1.58 -8.23 20.95
N THR A 141 0.70 -9.10 21.43
CA THR A 141 -0.29 -9.78 20.58
C THR A 141 -1.40 -8.83 20.16
N LEU A 142 -1.87 -7.96 21.07
CA LEU A 142 -2.81 -6.89 20.76
C LEU A 142 -2.23 -5.93 19.73
N ALA A 143 -0.97 -5.51 19.91
CA ALA A 143 -0.30 -4.62 18.96
C ALA A 143 -0.14 -5.29 17.59
N ALA A 144 0.26 -6.56 17.54
CA ALA A 144 0.36 -7.30 16.29
C ALA A 144 -1.00 -7.46 15.59
N ALA A 145 -2.07 -7.69 16.34
CA ALA A 145 -3.44 -7.77 15.80
C ALA A 145 -3.93 -6.42 15.29
N ALA A 146 -3.64 -5.33 16.01
CA ALA A 146 -4.03 -3.99 15.61
C ALA A 146 -3.33 -3.56 14.31
N ASN A 147 -2.03 -3.83 14.18
CA ASN A 147 -1.22 -3.53 13.01
C ASN A 147 -1.75 -4.12 11.69
N VAL A 148 -2.63 -5.13 11.73
CA VAL A 148 -3.30 -5.67 10.54
C VAL A 148 -4.21 -4.64 9.87
N PHE A 149 -4.78 -3.72 10.65
CA PHE A 149 -5.80 -2.77 10.19
C PHE A 149 -5.36 -1.32 10.31
N VAL A 150 -4.55 -0.99 11.31
CA VAL A 150 -4.07 0.37 11.57
C VAL A 150 -2.56 0.47 11.39
N GLY A 151 -2.08 1.70 11.22
CA GLY A 151 -0.68 1.97 10.95
C GLY A 151 0.23 1.68 12.15
N HIS A 152 1.52 1.58 11.85
CA HIS A 152 2.58 1.28 12.82
C HIS A 152 2.77 2.35 13.91
N THR A 153 2.15 3.52 13.77
CA THR A 153 2.07 4.60 14.78
C THR A 153 0.76 4.61 15.57
N GLU A 154 -0.28 3.99 15.03
CA GLU A 154 -1.64 3.95 15.60
C GLU A 154 -1.86 2.68 16.44
N ALA A 155 -1.36 1.53 15.98
CA ALA A 155 -1.45 0.27 16.73
C ALA A 155 -0.92 0.37 18.18
N PRO A 156 0.16 1.11 18.47
CA PRO A 156 0.64 1.32 19.84
C PRO A 156 -0.36 2.03 20.76
N LEU A 157 -1.33 2.79 20.24
CA LEU A 157 -2.39 3.43 21.03
C LEU A 157 -3.30 2.41 21.71
N VAL A 158 -3.56 1.29 21.04
CA VAL A 158 -4.39 0.18 21.56
C VAL A 158 -3.77 -0.44 22.82
N VAL A 159 -2.44 -0.36 22.93
CA VAL A 159 -1.65 -0.93 24.03
C VAL A 159 -0.96 0.15 24.87
N ARG A 160 -1.39 1.41 24.73
CA ARG A 160 -0.84 2.57 25.44
C ARG A 160 -0.62 2.32 26.94
N PRO A 161 -1.57 1.70 27.70
CA PRO A 161 -1.40 1.47 29.13
C PRO A 161 -0.21 0.56 29.49
N TYR A 162 0.27 -0.24 28.54
CA TYR A 162 1.36 -1.19 28.76
C TYR A 162 2.72 -0.66 28.31
N LEU A 163 2.79 0.38 27.47
CA LEU A 163 4.04 0.84 26.83
C LEU A 163 5.17 1.11 27.84
N ALA A 164 4.85 1.72 28.98
CA ALA A 164 5.82 2.00 30.04
C ALA A 164 6.43 0.72 30.65
N THR A 165 5.65 -0.37 30.72
CA THR A 165 6.02 -1.61 31.42
C THR A 165 6.44 -2.75 30.50
N MET A 166 6.23 -2.61 29.19
CA MET A 166 6.60 -3.63 28.21
C MET A 166 8.09 -3.98 28.27
N THR A 167 8.43 -5.26 28.13
CA THR A 167 9.83 -5.67 28.03
C THR A 167 10.43 -5.21 26.71
N ARG A 168 11.76 -5.27 26.58
CA ARG A 168 12.42 -4.97 25.30
C ARG A 168 12.02 -5.95 24.19
N SER A 169 11.71 -7.20 24.53
CA SER A 169 11.24 -8.21 23.57
C SER A 169 9.83 -7.87 23.08
N GLU A 170 8.92 -7.50 23.99
CA GLU A 170 7.56 -7.05 23.65
C GLU A 170 7.59 -5.77 22.80
N LEU A 171 8.44 -4.79 23.13
CA LEU A 171 8.63 -3.59 22.30
C LEU A 171 9.14 -3.95 20.90
N ASN A 172 10.13 -4.83 20.80
CA ASN A 172 10.66 -5.28 19.51
C ASN A 172 9.58 -5.99 18.68
N ALA A 173 8.74 -6.82 19.31
CA ALA A 173 7.62 -7.50 18.66
C ALA A 173 6.57 -6.51 18.14
N MET A 174 6.17 -5.54 18.94
CA MET A 174 5.24 -4.48 18.53
C MET A 174 5.81 -3.64 17.38
N MET A 175 7.08 -3.22 17.46
CA MET A 175 7.73 -2.46 16.40
C MET A 175 7.85 -3.27 15.10
N THR A 176 8.32 -4.52 15.20
CA THR A 176 8.47 -5.45 14.07
C THR A 176 7.11 -5.70 13.39
N GLY A 177 6.05 -5.88 14.18
CA GLY A 177 4.67 -6.00 13.69
C GLY A 177 4.27 -4.81 12.83
N GLY A 178 4.54 -3.59 13.29
CA GLY A 178 4.22 -2.39 12.54
C GLY A 178 4.98 -2.27 11.22
N PHE A 179 6.23 -2.74 11.15
CA PHE A 179 6.99 -2.75 9.89
C PHE A 179 6.56 -3.86 8.94
N ALA A 180 5.91 -4.91 9.43
CA ALA A 180 5.54 -6.08 8.64
C ALA A 180 4.17 -5.97 7.96
N THR A 181 3.38 -4.95 8.29
CA THR A 181 2.00 -4.77 7.82
C THR A 181 1.81 -3.41 7.14
N VAL A 182 0.73 -3.29 6.38
CA VAL A 182 0.24 -2.01 5.84
C VAL A 182 -1.03 -1.58 6.58
N THR A 183 -1.24 -0.28 6.70
CA THR A 183 -2.48 0.27 7.26
C THR A 183 -3.64 0.17 6.26
N GLY A 184 -4.85 -0.06 6.78
CA GLY A 184 -6.06 -0.04 5.98
C GLY A 184 -6.26 1.28 5.23
N GLY A 185 -5.77 2.39 5.79
CA GLY A 185 -5.81 3.73 5.19
C GLY A 185 -5.13 3.85 3.82
N LEU A 186 -4.18 2.96 3.52
CA LEU A 186 -3.39 3.02 2.28
C LEU A 186 -3.80 1.95 1.26
N LEU A 187 -4.70 1.04 1.61
CA LEU A 187 -5.18 0.01 0.70
C LEU A 187 -5.84 0.63 -0.54
N GLY A 188 -6.59 1.74 -0.39
CA GLY A 188 -7.19 2.46 -1.52
C GLY A 188 -6.13 3.07 -2.44
N VAL A 189 -5.00 3.49 -1.89
CA VAL A 189 -3.88 4.01 -2.68
C VAL A 189 -3.28 2.93 -3.56
N TYR A 190 -2.98 1.77 -2.99
CA TYR A 190 -2.42 0.66 -3.75
C TYR A 190 -3.43 0.05 -4.74
N ALA A 191 -4.72 0.05 -4.40
CA ALA A 191 -5.79 -0.33 -5.32
C ALA A 191 -5.81 0.54 -6.58
N GLY A 192 -5.65 1.86 -6.41
CA GLY A 192 -5.52 2.81 -7.51
C GLY A 192 -4.28 2.58 -8.38
N MET A 193 -3.26 1.87 -7.86
CA MET A 193 -2.07 1.42 -8.60
C MET A 193 -2.26 0.06 -9.28
N GLY A 194 -3.47 -0.48 -9.32
CA GLY A 194 -3.78 -1.78 -9.92
C GLY A 194 -3.42 -2.99 -9.04
N ILE A 195 -3.13 -2.78 -7.76
CA ILE A 195 -2.81 -3.86 -6.82
C ILE A 195 -4.10 -4.47 -6.27
N ASP A 196 -4.17 -5.81 -6.25
CA ASP A 196 -5.33 -6.53 -5.73
C ASP A 196 -5.46 -6.34 -4.20
N ILE A 197 -6.55 -5.69 -3.79
CA ILE A 197 -6.87 -5.41 -2.38
C ILE A 197 -7.05 -6.69 -1.58
N SER A 198 -7.61 -7.74 -2.18
CA SER A 198 -7.80 -9.04 -1.53
C SER A 198 -6.45 -9.63 -1.13
N HIS A 199 -5.44 -9.51 -2.00
CA HIS A 199 -4.08 -9.95 -1.71
C HIS A 199 -3.41 -9.08 -0.63
N LEU A 200 -3.56 -7.76 -0.67
CA LEU A 200 -3.01 -6.86 0.35
C LEU A 200 -3.61 -7.09 1.75
N LEU A 201 -4.93 -7.23 1.84
CA LEU A 201 -5.63 -7.56 3.08
C LEU A 201 -5.17 -8.91 3.65
N THR A 202 -5.05 -9.90 2.77
CA THR A 202 -4.54 -11.22 3.14
C THR A 202 -3.11 -11.14 3.64
N ALA A 203 -2.26 -10.37 2.96
CA ALA A 203 -0.87 -10.17 3.33
C ALA A 203 -0.75 -9.59 4.75
N SER A 204 -1.49 -8.53 5.08
CA SER A 204 -1.50 -7.93 6.42
C SER A 204 -1.88 -8.95 7.51
N ILE A 205 -2.91 -9.78 7.27
CA ILE A 205 -3.36 -10.79 8.25
C ILE A 205 -2.30 -11.87 8.47
N ILE A 206 -1.68 -12.38 7.39
CA ILE A 206 -0.62 -13.40 7.48
C ILE A 206 0.66 -12.80 8.09
N SER A 207 0.93 -11.52 7.87
CA SER A 207 2.11 -10.83 8.40
C SER A 207 2.12 -10.69 9.92
N ALA A 208 0.96 -10.65 10.59
CA ALA A 208 0.92 -10.54 12.05
C ALA A 208 1.63 -11.72 12.77
N PRO A 209 1.29 -13.00 12.52
CA PRO A 209 2.06 -14.11 13.08
C PRO A 209 3.48 -14.22 12.54
N ALA A 210 3.72 -13.81 11.29
CA ALA A 210 5.06 -13.77 10.71
C ALA A 210 5.99 -12.83 11.50
N ALA A 211 5.48 -11.65 11.85
CA ALA A 211 6.21 -10.63 12.59
C ALA A 211 6.49 -11.06 14.03
N LEU A 212 5.50 -11.63 14.73
CA LEU A 212 5.70 -12.16 16.08
C LEU A 212 6.76 -13.25 16.10
N LEU A 213 6.74 -14.16 15.11
CA LEU A 213 7.74 -15.19 14.96
C LEU A 213 9.14 -14.59 14.82
N ILE A 214 9.35 -13.74 13.81
CA ILE A 214 10.67 -13.17 13.51
C ILE A 214 11.17 -12.32 14.68
N ALA A 215 10.30 -11.48 15.25
CA ALA A 215 10.65 -10.64 16.38
C ALA A 215 11.12 -11.45 17.59
N LYS A 216 10.44 -12.55 17.91
CA LYS A 216 10.80 -13.41 19.05
C LYS A 216 12.02 -14.26 18.79
N VAL A 217 12.31 -14.61 17.54
CA VAL A 217 13.60 -15.23 17.19
C VAL A 217 14.75 -14.24 17.35
N MET A 218 14.57 -12.99 16.92
CA MET A 218 15.60 -11.93 16.99
C MET A 218 15.83 -11.39 18.40
N LEU A 219 14.79 -11.33 19.22
CA LEU A 219 14.88 -10.86 20.60
C LEU A 219 13.94 -11.72 21.47
N PRO A 220 14.37 -12.93 21.88
CA PRO A 220 13.55 -13.80 22.72
C PRO A 220 13.22 -13.16 24.07
N GLU A 221 12.07 -13.56 24.64
CA GLU A 221 11.68 -13.12 25.98
C GLU A 221 12.60 -13.74 27.05
N SER A 222 12.89 -13.00 28.13
CA SER A 222 13.65 -13.57 29.24
C SER A 222 12.75 -14.43 30.13
N ALA A 223 13.23 -15.62 30.52
CA ALA A 223 12.51 -16.54 31.41
C ALA A 223 12.20 -15.95 32.80
N ASP A 224 12.98 -14.95 33.24
CA ASP A 224 12.86 -14.36 34.58
C ASP A 224 11.81 -13.24 34.66
N ILE A 225 11.18 -12.89 33.53
CA ILE A 225 10.22 -11.79 33.45
C ILE A 225 8.81 -12.36 33.30
N THR A 226 7.93 -12.05 34.25
CA THR A 226 6.50 -12.31 34.12
C THR A 226 5.86 -11.25 33.22
N VAL A 227 5.36 -11.69 32.06
CA VAL A 227 4.66 -10.83 31.11
C VAL A 227 3.15 -10.80 31.39
N SER A 228 2.50 -9.70 31.02
CA SER A 228 1.05 -9.57 31.17
C SER A 228 0.33 -10.42 30.11
N GLU A 229 -0.59 -11.30 30.53
CA GLU A 229 -1.48 -12.02 29.62
C GLU A 229 -2.74 -11.21 29.27
N SER A 230 -2.96 -10.06 29.92
CA SER A 230 -4.16 -9.24 29.77
C SER A 230 -4.33 -8.73 28.34
N LEU A 231 -5.49 -9.02 27.74
CA LEU A 231 -5.94 -8.43 26.48
C LEU A 231 -6.83 -7.19 26.69
N LYS A 232 -6.70 -6.47 27.81
CA LYS A 232 -7.42 -5.20 27.99
C LYS A 232 -6.83 -4.16 27.05
N MET A 233 -7.65 -3.61 26.16
CA MET A 233 -7.29 -2.48 25.31
C MET A 233 -7.49 -1.16 26.07
N SER A 234 -6.92 -0.08 25.56
CA SER A 234 -7.31 1.27 25.98
C SER A 234 -8.78 1.52 25.62
N ASP A 235 -9.59 1.89 26.61
CA ASP A 235 -11.01 2.29 26.43
C ASP A 235 -11.15 3.76 25.97
N GLU A 236 -10.04 4.44 25.63
CA GLU A 236 -10.02 5.85 25.28
C GLU A 236 -10.54 6.10 23.85
N SER A 237 -11.85 6.00 23.65
CA SER A 237 -12.51 6.84 22.67
C SER A 237 -12.48 8.28 23.21
N SER A 238 -11.49 9.08 22.81
CA SER A 238 -11.40 10.50 23.17
C SER A 238 -12.53 11.34 22.56
N HIS A 239 -13.23 10.81 21.55
CA HIS A 239 -14.26 11.55 20.83
C HIS A 239 -15.60 11.53 21.56
N VAL A 240 -16.25 12.70 21.61
CA VAL A 240 -17.56 12.89 22.25
C VAL A 240 -18.70 12.22 21.45
N ASN A 241 -18.55 12.10 20.13
CA ASN A 241 -19.54 11.49 19.25
C ASN A 241 -18.91 11.04 17.91
N VAL A 242 -19.68 10.29 17.12
CA VAL A 242 -19.28 9.73 15.81
C VAL A 242 -18.81 10.82 14.83
N ILE A 243 -19.45 11.99 14.82
CA ILE A 243 -19.06 13.10 13.93
C ILE A 243 -17.70 13.65 14.35
N GLY A 244 -17.46 13.79 15.65
CA GLY A 244 -16.17 14.18 16.21
C GLY A 244 -15.06 13.21 15.78
N ALA A 245 -15.31 11.90 15.90
CA ALA A 245 -14.39 10.87 15.43
C ALA A 245 -14.09 11.00 13.92
N ALA A 246 -15.14 11.23 13.12
CA ALA A 246 -15.00 11.42 11.67
C ALA A 246 -14.12 12.64 11.32
N VAL A 247 -14.36 13.78 11.96
CA VAL A 247 -13.62 15.04 11.70
C VAL A 247 -12.17 14.92 12.14
N GLU A 248 -11.91 14.35 13.31
CA GLU A 248 -10.55 14.16 13.83
C GLU A 248 -9.76 13.17 12.97
N GLY A 249 -10.38 12.03 12.60
CA GLY A 249 -9.77 11.07 11.68
C GLY A 249 -9.52 11.65 10.28
N ALA A 250 -10.38 12.53 9.77
CA ALA A 250 -10.12 13.25 8.52
C ALA A 250 -8.93 14.23 8.65
N GLY A 251 -8.79 14.91 9.79
CA GLY A 251 -7.66 15.79 10.08
C GLY A 251 -6.33 15.03 10.18
N GLU A 252 -6.33 13.86 10.83
CA GLU A 252 -5.18 12.96 10.87
C GLU A 252 -4.83 12.42 9.47
N GLY A 253 -5.84 11.98 8.73
CA GLY A 253 -5.69 11.49 7.35
C GLY A 253 -5.14 12.56 6.40
N MET A 254 -5.53 13.83 6.55
CA MET A 254 -4.97 14.95 5.78
C MET A 254 -3.47 15.12 6.05
N ARG A 255 -3.05 15.10 7.33
CA ARG A 255 -1.63 15.18 7.68
C ARG A 255 -0.86 14.00 7.11
N LEU A 256 -1.43 12.79 7.20
CA LEU A 256 -0.83 11.59 6.61
C LEU A 256 -0.70 11.71 5.09
N ALA A 257 -1.73 12.16 4.39
CA ALA A 257 -1.72 12.36 2.93
C ALA A 257 -0.65 13.37 2.50
N LEU A 258 -0.54 14.51 3.18
CA LEU A 258 0.50 15.51 2.91
C LEU A 258 1.90 14.96 3.16
N ASN A 259 2.09 14.20 4.25
CA ASN A 259 3.36 13.54 4.54
C ASN A 259 3.73 12.52 3.46
N VAL A 260 2.78 11.70 3.00
CA VAL A 260 2.99 10.76 1.89
C VAL A 260 3.40 11.50 0.62
N GLY A 261 2.68 12.55 0.24
CA GLY A 261 3.03 13.37 -0.92
C GLY A 261 4.43 13.98 -0.83
N ALA A 262 4.78 14.58 0.32
CA ALA A 262 6.09 15.16 0.56
C ALA A 262 7.22 14.12 0.49
N VAL A 263 7.02 12.95 1.11
CA VAL A 263 7.99 11.84 1.09
C VAL A 263 8.18 11.33 -0.34
N LEU A 264 7.12 11.15 -1.13
CA LEU A 264 7.23 10.71 -2.52
C LEU A 264 8.03 11.70 -3.37
N ILE A 265 7.75 13.00 -3.28
CA ILE A 265 8.49 14.03 -4.00
C ILE A 265 9.98 13.99 -3.63
N ALA A 266 10.28 13.99 -2.33
CA ALA A 266 11.66 14.03 -1.85
C ALA A 266 12.44 12.77 -2.27
N PHE A 267 11.89 11.58 -2.05
CA PHE A 267 12.59 10.34 -2.35
C PHE A 267 12.72 10.09 -3.85
N LEU A 268 11.69 10.33 -4.67
CA LEU A 268 11.83 10.19 -6.13
C LEU A 268 12.90 11.13 -6.69
N ALA A 269 12.98 12.37 -6.18
CA ALA A 269 14.03 13.31 -6.56
C ALA A 269 15.42 12.84 -6.11
N ILE A 270 15.55 12.29 -4.90
CA ILE A 270 16.82 11.72 -4.40
C ILE A 270 17.26 10.51 -5.24
N LEU A 271 16.34 9.60 -5.56
CA LEU A 271 16.64 8.43 -6.40
C LEU A 271 17.14 8.89 -7.78
N ALA A 272 16.43 9.83 -8.42
CA ALA A 272 16.85 10.40 -9.70
C ALA A 272 18.22 11.10 -9.61
N LEU A 273 18.48 11.84 -8.52
CA LEU A 273 19.78 12.47 -8.29
C LEU A 273 20.91 11.45 -8.15
N ILE A 274 20.68 10.36 -7.40
CA ILE A 274 21.65 9.27 -7.27
C ILE A 274 21.94 8.65 -8.63
N ASP A 275 20.92 8.39 -9.44
CA ASP A 275 21.08 7.82 -10.79
C ASP A 275 21.86 8.77 -11.71
N VAL A 276 21.64 10.09 -11.63
CA VAL A 276 22.44 11.09 -12.36
C VAL A 276 23.91 11.04 -11.94
N LEU A 277 24.19 10.96 -10.64
CA LEU A 277 25.56 10.88 -10.11
C LEU A 277 26.27 9.59 -10.52
N LEU A 278 25.57 8.45 -10.47
CA LEU A 278 26.07 7.16 -10.94
C LEU A 278 26.30 7.18 -12.46
N GLY A 279 25.39 7.80 -13.21
CA GLY A 279 25.51 7.97 -14.65
C GLY A 279 26.75 8.77 -15.07
N PHE A 280 27.07 9.85 -14.34
CA PHE A 280 28.30 10.62 -14.55
C PHE A 280 29.55 9.75 -14.32
N GLY A 281 29.55 8.96 -13.25
CA GLY A 281 30.60 7.98 -12.97
C GLY A 281 30.78 6.97 -14.10
N CYS A 282 29.68 6.36 -14.56
CA CYS A 282 29.67 5.39 -15.66
C CYS A 282 30.21 5.97 -16.96
N THR A 283 29.79 7.20 -17.30
CA THR A 283 30.24 7.90 -18.50
C THR A 283 31.75 8.17 -18.45
N SER A 284 32.26 8.54 -17.27
CA SER A 284 33.68 8.85 -17.07
C SER A 284 34.61 7.64 -17.25
N ILE A 285 34.11 6.43 -16.99
CA ILE A 285 34.87 5.16 -17.09
C ILE A 285 34.50 4.34 -18.33
N GLY A 286 33.58 4.81 -19.17
CA GLY A 286 33.11 4.12 -20.37
C GLY A 286 32.21 2.90 -20.09
N TRP A 287 31.59 2.81 -18.91
CA TRP A 287 30.65 1.74 -18.56
C TRP A 287 29.23 2.09 -19.02
N LEU A 288 29.04 2.06 -20.34
CA LEU A 288 27.79 2.35 -20.99
C LEU A 288 27.29 1.11 -21.74
N HIS A 289 25.97 0.93 -21.79
CA HIS A 289 25.33 -0.02 -22.68
C HIS A 289 25.48 0.42 -24.15
N ASP A 290 25.14 -0.48 -25.09
CA ASP A 290 25.21 -0.20 -26.53
C ASP A 290 24.32 0.98 -26.97
N ASP A 291 23.28 1.30 -26.19
CA ASP A 291 22.38 2.44 -26.37
C ASP A 291 22.87 3.73 -25.67
N ASN A 292 24.12 3.73 -25.19
CA ASN A 292 24.77 4.83 -24.48
C ASN A 292 24.12 5.17 -23.11
N THR A 293 23.32 4.26 -22.54
CA THR A 293 22.80 4.40 -21.17
C THR A 293 23.79 3.90 -20.12
N PRO A 294 23.81 4.48 -18.90
CA PRO A 294 24.68 4.00 -17.81
C PRO A 294 24.43 2.54 -17.45
N MET A 295 25.48 1.72 -17.38
CA MET A 295 25.36 0.31 -16.96
C MET A 295 24.94 0.14 -15.50
N ILE A 296 25.19 1.15 -14.67
CA ILE A 296 24.89 1.12 -13.24
C ILE A 296 23.90 2.24 -12.92
N SER A 297 22.76 1.83 -12.36
CA SER A 297 21.81 2.69 -11.66
C SER A 297 21.62 2.18 -10.25
N LEU A 298 21.02 2.99 -9.38
CA LEU A 298 20.62 2.56 -8.05
C LEU A 298 19.66 1.36 -8.15
N GLY A 299 18.75 1.38 -9.11
CA GLY A 299 17.84 0.27 -9.39
C GLY A 299 18.59 -1.04 -9.67
N VAL A 300 19.62 -1.02 -10.50
CA VAL A 300 20.45 -2.20 -10.80
C VAL A 300 21.20 -2.70 -9.56
N ILE A 301 21.78 -1.78 -8.76
CA ILE A 301 22.48 -2.14 -7.51
C ILE A 301 21.52 -2.83 -6.54
N LEU A 302 20.33 -2.25 -6.33
CA LEU A 302 19.29 -2.83 -5.48
C LEU A 302 18.80 -4.18 -6.02
N GLY A 303 18.65 -4.28 -7.35
CA GLY A 303 18.34 -5.51 -8.07
C GLY A 303 19.29 -6.63 -7.70
N TYR A 304 20.60 -6.43 -7.86
CA TYR A 304 21.59 -7.45 -7.49
C TYR A 304 21.66 -7.72 -5.99
N ALA A 305 21.55 -6.68 -5.14
CA ALA A 305 21.59 -6.83 -3.69
C ALA A 305 20.43 -7.68 -3.16
N CYS A 306 19.23 -7.51 -3.71
CA CYS A 306 18.03 -8.23 -3.31
C CYS A 306 17.71 -9.44 -4.21
N TRP A 307 18.50 -9.70 -5.24
CA TRP A 307 18.34 -10.86 -6.13
C TRP A 307 18.23 -12.19 -5.35
N PRO A 308 19.09 -12.49 -4.36
CA PRO A 308 18.99 -13.75 -3.62
C PRO A 308 17.70 -13.86 -2.82
N ILE A 309 17.18 -12.73 -2.34
CA ILE A 309 15.93 -12.67 -1.58
C ILE A 309 14.77 -12.95 -2.53
N ALA A 310 14.70 -12.28 -3.68
CA ALA A 310 13.70 -12.54 -4.71
C ALA A 310 13.69 -14.02 -5.13
N TRP A 311 14.87 -14.61 -5.35
CA TRP A 311 14.99 -16.02 -5.67
C TRP A 311 14.43 -16.93 -4.56
N LEU A 312 14.74 -16.64 -3.29
CA LEU A 312 14.21 -17.37 -2.13
C LEU A 312 12.68 -17.25 -1.95
N LEU A 313 12.03 -16.26 -2.58
CA LEU A 313 10.56 -16.20 -2.69
C LEU A 313 10.00 -17.18 -3.74
N GLY A 314 10.87 -17.90 -4.45
CA GLY A 314 10.52 -18.82 -5.53
C GLY A 314 10.17 -18.11 -6.84
N ILE A 315 10.72 -16.91 -7.06
CA ILE A 315 10.60 -16.16 -8.32
C ILE A 315 11.59 -16.74 -9.34
N PRO A 316 11.22 -16.86 -10.64
CA PRO A 316 12.14 -17.31 -11.68
C PRO A 316 13.40 -16.44 -11.76
N ALA A 317 14.57 -17.05 -12.01
CA ALA A 317 15.85 -16.35 -12.04
C ALA A 317 15.87 -15.17 -13.04
N THR A 318 15.14 -15.28 -14.15
CA THR A 318 14.98 -14.25 -15.18
C THR A 318 14.24 -13.00 -14.68
N GLU A 319 13.37 -13.15 -13.68
CA GLU A 319 12.57 -12.06 -13.10
C GLU A 319 13.18 -11.53 -11.79
N CYS A 320 14.17 -12.24 -11.23
CA CYS A 320 14.74 -11.93 -9.91
C CYS A 320 15.47 -10.59 -9.86
N LEU A 321 16.01 -10.08 -10.98
CA LEU A 321 16.67 -8.77 -11.00
C LEU A 321 15.64 -7.66 -10.77
N GLU A 322 14.52 -7.70 -11.50
CA GLU A 322 13.46 -6.70 -11.40
C GLU A 322 12.68 -6.84 -10.08
N ALA A 323 12.37 -8.07 -9.65
CA ALA A 323 11.80 -8.32 -8.33
C ALA A 323 12.73 -7.84 -7.20
N GLY A 324 14.03 -8.09 -7.32
CA GLY A 324 15.05 -7.58 -6.40
C GLY A 324 15.06 -6.06 -6.35
N ARG A 325 14.94 -5.39 -7.50
CA ARG A 325 14.87 -3.93 -7.57
C ARG A 325 13.69 -3.39 -6.76
N LEU A 326 12.49 -3.96 -6.93
CA LEU A 326 11.30 -3.54 -6.20
C LEU A 326 11.41 -3.78 -4.69
N ILE A 327 11.94 -4.95 -4.27
CA ILE A 327 12.18 -5.27 -2.86
C ILE A 327 13.19 -4.28 -2.25
N GLY A 328 14.29 -4.01 -2.95
CA GLY A 328 15.30 -3.07 -2.49
C GLY A 328 14.78 -1.64 -2.42
N LEU A 329 14.00 -1.21 -3.42
CA LEU A 329 13.38 0.12 -3.47
C LEU A 329 12.43 0.35 -2.30
N LYS A 330 11.64 -0.67 -1.97
CA LYS A 330 10.80 -0.67 -0.75
C LYS A 330 11.63 -0.45 0.50
N THR A 331 12.75 -1.13 0.65
CA THR A 331 13.60 -1.03 1.85
C THR A 331 14.32 0.32 1.96
N VAL A 332 14.89 0.83 0.87
CA VAL A 332 15.68 2.08 0.92
C VAL A 332 14.82 3.34 0.90
N ALA A 333 13.68 3.29 0.23
CA ALA A 333 12.77 4.41 0.09
C ALA A 333 11.48 4.13 0.88
N ASN A 334 10.49 3.49 0.26
CA ASN A 334 9.27 3.01 0.88
C ASN A 334 8.47 2.12 -0.09
N GLU A 335 7.46 1.45 0.44
CA GLU A 335 6.57 0.56 -0.29
C GLU A 335 5.71 1.28 -1.34
N PHE A 336 5.34 2.56 -1.15
CA PHE A 336 4.59 3.29 -2.18
C PHE A 336 5.38 3.46 -3.48
N ILE A 337 6.67 3.79 -3.38
CA ILE A 337 7.52 3.95 -4.54
C ILE A 337 7.68 2.59 -5.24
N ALA A 338 7.84 1.51 -4.47
CA ALA A 338 7.90 0.16 -5.04
C ALA A 338 6.58 -0.24 -5.74
N PHE A 339 5.41 0.02 -5.13
CA PHE A 339 4.12 -0.24 -5.77
C PHE A 339 3.89 0.63 -7.00
N LYS A 340 4.32 1.90 -6.99
CA LYS A 340 4.20 2.79 -8.15
C LYS A 340 5.06 2.33 -9.32
N GLU A 341 6.25 1.80 -9.03
CA GLU A 341 7.11 1.18 -10.05
C GLU A 341 6.51 -0.13 -10.56
N MET A 342 5.88 -0.92 -9.68
CA MET A 342 5.17 -2.14 -10.07
C MET A 342 3.94 -1.84 -10.94
N GLU A 343 3.20 -0.76 -10.68
CA GLU A 343 2.09 -0.29 -11.53
C GLU A 343 2.54 -0.08 -12.98
N LYS A 344 3.71 0.57 -13.18
CA LYS A 344 4.27 0.79 -14.53
C LYS A 344 4.56 -0.53 -15.25
N ILE A 345 5.02 -1.54 -14.52
CA ILE A 345 5.29 -2.88 -15.07
C ILE A 345 3.98 -3.60 -15.42
N ILE A 346 2.97 -3.51 -14.56
CA ILE A 346 1.64 -4.09 -14.79
C ILE A 346 0.98 -3.45 -16.01
N GLY A 347 1.13 -2.14 -16.19
CA GLY A 347 0.55 -1.37 -17.29
C GLY A 347 1.33 -1.41 -18.61
N ALA A 348 2.47 -2.11 -18.68
CA ALA A 348 3.25 -2.23 -19.91
C ALA A 348 2.62 -3.23 -20.90
N ASP A 349 2.78 -2.99 -22.20
CA ASP A 349 2.26 -3.89 -23.25
C ASP A 349 2.83 -5.31 -23.16
N GLU A 350 4.10 -5.42 -22.78
CA GLU A 350 4.80 -6.68 -22.50
C GLU A 350 5.40 -6.63 -21.08
N PRO A 351 4.64 -7.06 -20.05
CA PRO A 351 5.12 -7.04 -18.68
C PRO A 351 6.32 -7.96 -18.49
N VAL A 352 7.40 -7.43 -17.91
CA VAL A 352 8.62 -8.20 -17.61
C VAL A 352 8.46 -9.15 -16.41
N LEU A 353 7.37 -9.05 -15.66
CA LEU A 353 7.04 -9.89 -14.52
C LEU A 353 5.77 -10.71 -14.78
N SER A 354 5.81 -12.01 -14.50
CA SER A 354 4.63 -12.86 -14.51
C SER A 354 3.60 -12.47 -13.43
N GLN A 355 2.33 -12.81 -13.66
CA GLN A 355 1.26 -12.57 -12.67
C GLN A 355 1.56 -13.24 -11.33
N ARG A 356 2.14 -14.45 -11.36
CA ARG A 356 2.58 -15.15 -10.15
C ARG A 356 3.60 -14.32 -9.36
N THR A 357 4.57 -13.70 -10.04
CA THR A 357 5.59 -12.87 -9.40
C THR A 357 5.01 -11.57 -8.87
N ILE A 358 4.10 -10.92 -9.62
CA ILE A 358 3.36 -9.74 -9.14
C ILE A 358 2.60 -10.07 -7.85
N THR A 359 1.91 -11.22 -7.79
CA THR A 359 1.25 -11.65 -6.56
C THR A 359 2.25 -11.88 -5.43
N ILE A 360 3.36 -12.59 -5.64
CA ILE A 360 4.38 -12.81 -4.60
C ILE A 360 4.94 -11.49 -4.07
N LEU A 361 5.25 -10.57 -4.98
CA LEU A 361 5.74 -9.23 -4.63
C LEU A 361 4.69 -8.41 -3.90
N THR A 362 3.40 -8.55 -4.22
CA THR A 362 2.32 -7.90 -3.46
C THR A 362 2.41 -8.27 -1.97
N TYR A 363 2.67 -9.54 -1.63
CA TYR A 363 2.87 -9.95 -0.24
C TYR A 363 4.21 -9.47 0.35
N ALA A 364 5.30 -9.52 -0.42
CA ALA A 364 6.63 -9.14 0.06
C ALA A 364 6.81 -7.62 0.24
N LEU A 365 6.10 -6.82 -0.54
CA LEU A 365 6.12 -5.36 -0.51
C LEU A 365 5.10 -4.79 0.48
N ALA A 366 4.06 -5.55 0.88
CA ALA A 366 3.03 -5.14 1.83
C ALA A 366 3.56 -5.03 3.28
N GLY A 367 4.40 -4.04 3.55
CA GLY A 367 4.75 -3.60 4.90
C GLY A 367 5.66 -2.39 4.92
N PHE A 368 5.65 -1.64 6.02
CA PHE A 368 6.42 -0.41 6.20
C PHE A 368 7.92 -0.61 6.52
N SER A 369 8.51 -1.76 6.21
CA SER A 369 9.90 -2.08 6.56
C SER A 369 10.91 -1.31 5.69
N ASN A 370 11.10 -0.03 5.98
CA ASN A 370 12.01 0.89 5.31
C ASN A 370 12.71 1.82 6.31
N PHE A 371 13.84 2.44 5.91
CA PHE A 371 14.62 3.28 6.83
C PHE A 371 13.88 4.52 7.32
N GLY A 372 13.04 5.13 6.48
CA GLY A 372 12.24 6.31 6.86
C GLY A 372 11.22 6.00 7.95
N ALA A 373 10.58 4.83 7.88
CA ALA A 373 9.59 4.37 8.84
C ALA A 373 10.17 4.18 10.25
N ILE A 374 11.49 3.98 10.40
CA ILE A 374 12.16 3.95 11.71
C ILE A 374 11.95 5.27 12.44
N GLY A 375 12.21 6.40 11.77
CA GLY A 375 12.03 7.72 12.35
C GLY A 375 10.58 7.99 12.74
N ILE A 376 9.65 7.63 11.86
CA ILE A 376 8.20 7.79 12.09
C ILE A 376 7.74 6.94 13.28
N GLN A 377 8.15 5.67 13.36
CA GLN A 377 7.73 4.78 14.44
C GLN A 377 8.35 5.18 15.78
N VAL A 378 9.65 5.51 15.82
CA VAL A 378 10.34 5.95 17.04
C VAL A 378 9.77 7.28 17.53
N GLY A 379 9.51 8.22 16.62
CA GLY A 379 8.89 9.51 16.96
C GLY A 379 7.45 9.36 17.44
N GLY A 380 6.63 8.58 16.71
CA GLY A 380 5.23 8.33 17.03
C GLY A 380 5.05 7.65 18.38
N ILE A 381 5.70 6.50 18.59
CA ILE A 381 5.60 5.77 19.87
C ILE A 381 6.28 6.55 20.99
N GLY A 382 7.42 7.19 20.70
CA GLY A 382 8.13 8.02 21.67
C GLY A 382 7.30 9.20 22.16
N GLY A 383 6.40 9.74 21.35
CA GLY A 383 5.44 10.76 21.77
C GLY A 383 4.34 10.23 22.69
N LEU A 384 4.03 8.93 22.64
CA LEU A 384 3.05 8.28 23.53
C LEU A 384 3.64 7.94 24.89
N GLU A 385 4.91 7.51 24.91
CA GLU A 385 5.61 7.13 26.13
C GLU A 385 7.08 7.56 26.07
N GLU A 386 7.36 8.72 26.65
CA GLU A 386 8.67 9.36 26.53
C GLU A 386 9.79 8.55 27.20
N SER A 387 9.49 7.83 28.29
CA SER A 387 10.47 7.04 29.03
C SER A 387 11.09 5.93 28.18
N ARG A 388 10.42 5.51 27.10
CA ARG A 388 10.86 4.42 26.22
C ARG A 388 11.55 4.88 24.94
N LYS A 389 11.65 6.19 24.67
CA LYS A 389 12.33 6.75 23.46
C LYS A 389 13.69 6.12 23.19
N ARG A 390 14.50 5.93 24.24
CA ARG A 390 15.83 5.31 24.13
C ARG A 390 15.78 3.85 23.69
N ASP A 391 14.85 3.07 24.25
CA ASP A 391 14.69 1.65 23.87
C ASP A 391 14.24 1.54 22.41
N LEU A 392 13.25 2.34 22.01
CA LEU A 392 12.72 2.36 20.64
C LEU A 392 13.80 2.70 19.62
N ALA A 393 14.60 3.74 19.88
CA ALA A 393 15.70 4.12 19.00
C ALA A 393 16.76 3.01 18.85
N GLN A 394 17.08 2.29 19.92
CA GLN A 394 18.02 1.16 19.88
C GLN A 394 17.47 -0.06 19.16
N LEU A 395 16.15 -0.25 19.17
CA LEU A 395 15.47 -1.37 18.52
C LEU A 395 15.12 -1.09 17.06
N GLY A 396 15.03 0.19 16.64
CA GLY A 396 14.52 0.60 15.33
C GLY A 396 15.07 -0.18 14.13
N LEU A 397 16.40 -0.25 13.98
CA LEU A 397 17.01 -0.98 12.86
C LEU A 397 16.76 -2.49 12.92
N ARG A 398 16.80 -3.06 14.14
CA ARG A 398 16.52 -4.47 14.37
C ARG A 398 15.06 -4.79 14.01
N ALA A 399 14.11 -4.02 14.51
CA ALA A 399 12.69 -4.21 14.26
C ALA A 399 12.34 -4.01 12.78
N MET A 400 12.93 -3.01 12.11
CA MET A 400 12.73 -2.78 10.67
C MET A 400 13.20 -3.98 9.84
N PHE A 401 14.40 -4.49 10.12
CA PHE A 401 14.89 -5.70 9.46
C PHE A 401 14.04 -6.93 9.78
N GLY A 402 13.54 -7.05 11.01
CA GLY A 402 12.57 -8.09 11.37
C GLY A 402 11.27 -8.00 10.56
N GLY A 403 10.75 -6.78 10.35
CA GLY A 403 9.55 -6.56 9.54
C GLY A 403 9.81 -6.93 8.08
N PHE A 404 10.99 -6.57 7.56
CA PHE A 404 11.42 -6.95 6.21
C PHE A 404 11.46 -8.47 6.03
N LEU A 405 12.06 -9.21 6.96
CA LEU A 405 12.07 -10.68 6.93
C LEU A 405 10.66 -11.26 7.06
N ALA A 406 9.79 -10.67 7.89
CA ALA A 406 8.40 -11.09 8.01
C ALA A 406 7.62 -10.92 6.70
N CYS A 407 7.77 -9.79 6.00
CA CYS A 407 7.17 -9.60 4.67
C CYS A 407 7.74 -10.59 3.63
N CYS A 408 9.05 -10.84 3.65
CA CYS A 408 9.64 -11.85 2.76
C CYS A 408 9.09 -13.25 3.07
N MET A 409 8.88 -13.56 4.36
CA MET A 409 8.31 -14.83 4.80
C MET A 409 6.86 -14.98 4.32
N THR A 410 6.04 -13.93 4.39
CA THR A 410 4.67 -13.95 3.86
C THR A 410 4.64 -14.08 2.33
N GLY A 411 5.56 -13.40 1.62
CA GLY A 411 5.77 -13.60 0.18
C GLY A 411 6.13 -15.03 -0.20
N ALA A 412 7.02 -15.68 0.56
CA ALA A 412 7.37 -17.08 0.36
C ALA A 412 6.19 -18.03 0.65
N VAL A 413 5.39 -17.77 1.70
CA VAL A 413 4.16 -18.54 1.98
C VAL A 413 3.16 -18.41 0.83
N ALA A 414 2.95 -17.20 0.29
CA ALA A 414 2.13 -17.01 -0.90
C ALA A 414 2.68 -17.80 -2.10
N GLY A 415 4.00 -17.74 -2.34
CA GLY A 415 4.67 -18.48 -3.41
C GLY A 415 4.50 -20.00 -3.33
N ILE A 416 4.40 -20.57 -2.12
CA ILE A 416 4.06 -21.99 -1.88
C ILE A 416 2.60 -22.28 -2.26
N MET A 417 1.69 -21.38 -1.87
CA MET A 417 0.25 -21.55 -2.07
C MET A 417 -0.18 -21.37 -3.52
N LEU A 418 0.52 -20.55 -4.30
CA LEU A 418 0.21 -20.36 -5.71
C LEU A 418 0.49 -21.64 -6.53
N LEU A 419 -0.19 -21.76 -7.67
CA LEU A 419 0.14 -22.81 -8.64
C LEU A 419 1.56 -22.56 -9.19
N PRO A 420 2.30 -23.63 -9.55
CA PRO A 420 3.56 -23.43 -10.26
C PRO A 420 3.24 -22.76 -11.60
N PRO A 421 4.14 -21.93 -12.15
CA PRO A 421 3.93 -21.37 -13.49
C PRO A 421 3.64 -22.54 -14.45
N SER A 422 2.45 -22.51 -15.07
CA SER A 422 2.14 -23.42 -16.17
C SER A 422 2.93 -22.99 -17.40
N ALA A 423 3.32 -23.94 -18.25
CA ALA A 423 3.98 -23.63 -19.51
C ALA A 423 3.15 -22.71 -20.45
N ASP A 424 1.87 -22.51 -20.14
CA ASP A 424 0.89 -21.68 -20.84
C ASP A 424 0.41 -20.45 -20.04
N GLU A 425 1.17 -19.91 -19.07
CA GLU A 425 0.86 -18.56 -18.57
C GLU A 425 1.12 -17.54 -19.69
N THR A 426 0.12 -17.35 -20.56
CA THR A 426 0.06 -16.20 -21.47
C THR A 426 0.00 -14.92 -20.65
N PRO A 427 0.66 -13.84 -21.11
CA PRO A 427 0.52 -12.51 -20.51
C PRO A 427 -0.96 -12.12 -20.35
N LEU A 428 -1.23 -11.24 -19.37
CA LEU A 428 -2.55 -10.78 -18.94
C LEU A 428 -3.60 -10.76 -20.07
N PRO A 429 -4.80 -11.34 -19.87
CA PRO A 429 -5.82 -11.36 -20.90
C PRO A 429 -6.21 -9.92 -21.24
N ARG A 430 -6.17 -9.61 -22.55
CA ARG A 430 -6.69 -8.35 -23.09
C ARG A 430 -8.15 -8.18 -22.64
N ASP A 431 -8.45 -7.07 -21.98
CA ASP A 431 -9.81 -6.53 -22.00
C ASP A 431 -10.10 -6.06 -23.43
N SER A 432 -10.51 -7.02 -24.27
CA SER A 432 -10.71 -6.85 -25.71
C SER A 432 -11.79 -5.82 -26.07
N LYS A 433 -12.63 -5.43 -25.11
CA LYS A 433 -13.74 -4.49 -25.31
C LYS A 433 -13.30 -3.06 -25.64
N THR A 434 -12.22 -2.56 -25.05
CA THR A 434 -11.74 -1.20 -25.33
C THR A 434 -11.00 -1.11 -26.67
N SER A 435 -10.38 -2.21 -27.13
CA SER A 435 -9.63 -2.24 -28.39
C SER A 435 -10.51 -2.37 -29.64
N GLU A 436 -11.66 -3.03 -29.54
CA GLU A 436 -12.64 -3.10 -30.65
C GLU A 436 -13.40 -1.79 -30.82
N GLU A 437 -13.71 -1.08 -29.72
CA GLU A 437 -14.33 0.25 -29.79
C GLU A 437 -13.35 1.30 -30.34
N ALA A 438 -12.06 1.23 -29.97
CA ALA A 438 -11.02 2.09 -30.55
C ALA A 438 -10.78 1.80 -32.05
N ARG A 439 -10.79 0.53 -32.47
CA ARG A 439 -10.67 0.15 -33.90
C ARG A 439 -11.93 0.47 -34.71
N ALA A 440 -13.11 0.40 -34.11
CA ALA A 440 -14.37 0.81 -34.76
C ALA A 440 -14.46 2.33 -34.92
N PHE A 441 -13.79 3.10 -34.07
CA PHE A 441 -13.68 4.55 -34.19
C PHE A 441 -12.70 4.97 -35.31
N ASP A 442 -11.54 4.31 -35.42
CA ASP A 442 -10.54 4.58 -36.48
C ASP A 442 -10.97 4.15 -37.89
N LEU A 443 -11.82 3.13 -38.00
CA LEU A 443 -12.38 2.71 -39.29
C LEU A 443 -13.53 3.61 -39.76
N ARG A 444 -14.14 4.40 -38.86
CA ARG A 444 -15.16 5.40 -39.23
C ARG A 444 -14.57 6.77 -39.56
N SER A 445 -13.36 7.07 -39.09
CA SER A 445 -12.65 8.32 -39.40
C SER A 445 -11.88 8.27 -40.74
N SER A 446 -11.64 7.07 -41.29
CA SER A 446 -10.83 6.88 -42.52
C SER A 446 -11.62 6.67 -43.81
N SER A 447 -12.97 6.63 -43.77
CA SER A 447 -13.79 6.32 -44.95
C SER A 447 -14.61 7.47 -45.55
N ASP A 448 -14.43 8.73 -45.12
CA ASP A 448 -15.13 9.87 -45.73
C ASP A 448 -14.16 10.97 -46.17
N GLY A 449 -13.38 10.64 -47.20
CA GLY A 449 -12.62 11.62 -47.96
C GLY A 449 -13.56 12.48 -48.80
N ARG A 450 -14.05 13.58 -48.22
CA ARG A 450 -14.61 14.74 -48.94
C ARG A 450 -14.69 15.96 -48.03
N HIS A 451 -13.66 16.81 -48.06
CA HIS A 451 -13.76 18.18 -47.56
C HIS A 451 -14.61 19.02 -48.53
N PRO A 452 -15.68 19.72 -48.10
CA PRO A 452 -16.18 20.86 -48.84
C PRO A 452 -15.32 22.08 -48.47
N ALA A 453 -14.76 22.73 -49.50
CA ALA A 453 -14.11 24.01 -49.37
C ALA A 453 -15.12 25.07 -48.87
N ILE A 454 -14.76 25.79 -47.81
CA ILE A 454 -15.51 26.97 -47.35
C ILE A 454 -14.92 28.18 -48.05
N ASP A 455 -15.74 28.80 -48.89
CA ASP A 455 -15.49 30.03 -49.62
C ASP A 455 -15.50 31.23 -48.66
N THR A 456 -14.47 32.07 -48.72
CA THR A 456 -14.16 33.10 -47.71
C THR A 456 -14.81 34.45 -47.98
N ASP A 457 -16.05 34.50 -48.47
CA ASP A 457 -16.72 35.77 -48.82
C ASP A 457 -18.11 36.02 -48.21
N ASP A 458 -18.62 35.16 -47.33
CA ASP A 458 -19.98 35.32 -46.76
C ASP A 458 -20.01 35.74 -45.26
N LEU A 459 -18.90 36.26 -44.74
CA LEU A 459 -18.74 36.67 -43.33
C LEU A 459 -19.14 38.13 -43.04
N ALA A 460 -20.04 38.70 -43.84
CA ALA A 460 -20.46 40.09 -43.67
C ALA A 460 -21.93 40.33 -44.05
N ARG A 461 -22.88 39.63 -43.40
CA ARG A 461 -24.27 40.09 -43.20
C ARG A 461 -25.05 39.17 -42.25
N ASP A 462 -25.48 39.74 -41.13
CA ASP A 462 -26.62 39.30 -40.28
C ASP A 462 -26.36 38.30 -39.10
N PRO A 463 -26.28 38.78 -37.84
CA PRO A 463 -26.01 37.95 -36.66
C PRO A 463 -27.24 37.28 -36.00
N ALA A 464 -28.42 37.21 -36.65
CA ALA A 464 -29.66 36.74 -36.00
C ALA A 464 -30.14 35.30 -36.33
N ARG A 465 -29.34 34.45 -37.00
CA ARG A 465 -29.80 33.14 -37.52
C ARG A 465 -29.31 31.86 -36.83
N LEU A 466 -28.65 31.94 -35.68
CA LEU A 466 -28.06 30.77 -35.00
C LEU A 466 -28.90 30.12 -33.89
N VAL A 467 -30.15 30.53 -33.67
CA VAL A 467 -30.95 30.06 -32.51
C VAL A 467 -32.06 29.04 -32.87
N THR A 468 -32.13 28.54 -34.11
CA THR A 468 -33.29 27.70 -34.52
C THR A 468 -32.97 26.38 -35.20
N GLN A 469 -31.78 25.79 -35.00
CA GLN A 469 -31.49 24.43 -35.51
C GLN A 469 -30.93 23.40 -34.52
N GLN A 470 -30.72 23.74 -33.25
CA GLN A 470 -30.31 22.73 -32.23
C GLN A 470 -31.40 22.38 -31.20
N LYS A 471 -32.66 22.71 -31.47
CA LYS A 471 -33.81 22.41 -30.60
C LYS A 471 -34.72 21.27 -31.09
N LYS A 472 -34.17 20.28 -31.81
CA LYS A 472 -34.89 19.04 -32.16
C LYS A 472 -33.99 17.82 -31.92
N GLY A 473 -34.00 17.32 -30.70
CA GLY A 473 -33.38 16.06 -30.33
C GLY A 473 -33.35 15.89 -28.81
N CYS A 474 -34.29 15.11 -28.29
CA CYS A 474 -34.33 14.56 -26.92
C CYS A 474 -34.77 15.52 -25.80
N PHE A 475 -36.10 15.58 -25.60
CA PHE A 475 -36.69 15.73 -24.27
C PHE A 475 -37.08 14.32 -23.76
N GLY A 476 -36.86 14.08 -22.47
CA GLY A 476 -37.36 12.92 -21.71
C GLY A 476 -37.25 13.23 -20.21
N ASP A 477 -38.31 13.87 -19.69
CA ASP A 477 -38.79 14.05 -18.31
C ASP A 477 -37.83 13.83 -17.11
N VAL A 478 -37.65 14.88 -16.28
CA VAL A 478 -38.05 14.91 -14.84
C VAL A 478 -38.08 16.38 -14.34
N VAL A 479 -39.32 16.81 -14.05
CA VAL A 479 -39.86 17.70 -12.99
C VAL A 479 -39.03 18.86 -12.38
N ASP A 480 -39.67 20.03 -12.47
CA ASP A 480 -39.46 21.32 -11.81
C ASP A 480 -39.06 21.31 -10.32
N GLY A 481 -38.18 22.26 -9.98
CA GLY A 481 -37.80 22.60 -8.61
C GLY A 481 -36.99 23.90 -8.54
N SER A 482 -37.63 25.02 -8.90
CA SER A 482 -37.35 26.41 -8.52
C SER A 482 -36.18 26.68 -7.56
N TYR A 483 -35.24 27.58 -7.92
CA TYR A 483 -35.06 28.91 -7.29
C TYR A 483 -33.86 29.68 -7.89
N SER A 484 -34.20 30.78 -8.58
CA SER A 484 -33.60 32.12 -8.46
C SER A 484 -32.07 32.29 -8.58
N PHE A 485 -31.65 32.70 -9.78
CA PHE A 485 -30.46 33.51 -10.05
C PHE A 485 -30.37 34.75 -9.14
N GLN A 486 -29.20 34.97 -8.53
CA GLN A 486 -28.74 36.32 -8.21
C GLN A 486 -27.30 36.48 -8.69
N ARG A 487 -27.16 37.14 -9.85
CA ARG A 487 -25.88 37.65 -10.36
C ARG A 487 -25.40 38.75 -9.41
N VAL A 488 -24.19 38.60 -8.89
CA VAL A 488 -23.39 39.73 -8.42
C VAL A 488 -22.11 39.77 -9.26
N HIS A 489 -22.09 40.71 -10.20
CA HIS A 489 -20.85 41.22 -10.78
C HIS A 489 -20.12 42.01 -9.70
N LEU A 490 -18.90 41.62 -9.37
CA LEU A 490 -17.93 42.55 -8.78
C LEU A 490 -16.57 42.32 -9.43
N CYS A 491 -16.13 43.39 -10.07
CA CYS A 491 -14.92 43.53 -10.84
C CYS A 491 -13.80 44.02 -9.91
N HIS A 492 -12.58 43.56 -10.20
CA HIS A 492 -11.29 44.17 -9.91
C HIS A 492 -10.64 44.11 -8.51
N ARG A 493 -9.35 43.73 -8.59
CA ARG A 493 -8.17 44.08 -7.76
C ARG A 493 -7.87 43.15 -6.57
N GLY A 494 -6.94 42.23 -6.86
CA GLY A 494 -5.63 42.19 -6.22
C GLY A 494 -5.62 42.19 -4.69
N ALA A 495 -5.53 40.99 -4.12
CA ALA A 495 -4.92 40.79 -2.82
C ALA A 495 -4.07 39.53 -2.88
N LEU A 496 -2.75 39.76 -2.82
CA LEU A 496 -1.77 38.84 -2.28
C LEU A 496 -2.33 38.29 -0.96
N LEU A 497 -2.48 36.99 -0.81
CA LEU A 497 -2.39 36.38 0.51
C LEU A 497 -1.79 34.99 0.39
N VAL A 498 -0.61 34.91 0.99
CA VAL A 498 0.09 33.73 1.49
C VAL A 498 -0.89 32.83 2.25
N VAL A 499 -1.01 31.56 1.84
CA VAL A 499 -0.84 30.34 2.67
C VAL A 499 -0.38 29.22 1.76
#